data_AF-A0A2V8ZFV6-F1
#
_entry.id   AF-A0A2V8ZFV6-F1
#
_cell.length_a   1.000
_cell.length_b   1.000
_cell.length_c   1.000
_cell.angle_alpha   90.00
_cell.angle_beta   90.00
_cell.angle_gamma   90.00
#
_symmetry.space_group_name_H-M   'P 1'
#
loop_
_entity.id
_entity.type
_entity.pdbx_description
1 polymer ?
#
loop_
_entity_poly.entity_id
_entity_poly.type
_entity_poly.pdbx_seq_one_letter_code
_entity_poly.pdbx_strand_id
1 'polypeptide(L)'
;MVPEPNFPAQPDEFVGRDTQIEAFRQVLAQGLLTGRTPSFAVLGDWGVGKSSLLLKYSAICSKPEHAMLPVFFSVSTELSDYKCFAESLLDTFTRTLETSDSLTTQFRNELQKWKLSRLSIGGVSLDRQGPEFFLTSGTAILKHALHDAWRQFVRPAQITGVIFFLDDLHNFTDPRAQGIALALRNQFQEFAIHGVNYSLCFSARSDYFSNIRSFAEPAVRFYDKVYLSSFTVPETREYTAAVFGDSLRTHHLSQWLYAKTFGHPYFLAFVSRQLLALAHGSLVDPEALWPAIFKRLEHEKFRSDLAQVTEREVQLLREVAKAGNDEVSPRQMSNQYERKYFSRLTEKALLLRVGRGRYKLYHPLFRLFLQEG
;
A
#
# COMPACT_ATOMS: atom_id res chain seq x y z
N MET A 1 11.77 -12.84 15.18
CA MET A 1 11.00 -12.53 13.97
C MET A 1 11.39 -13.51 12.88
N VAL A 2 10.42 -14.13 12.21
CA VAL A 2 10.69 -14.92 10.99
C VAL A 2 10.19 -14.10 9.79
N PRO A 3 11.08 -13.68 8.88
CA PRO A 3 10.67 -12.91 7.71
C PRO A 3 9.71 -13.70 6.81
N GLU A 4 8.60 -13.08 6.42
CA GLU A 4 7.69 -13.61 5.40
C GLU A 4 7.58 -12.65 4.21
N PRO A 5 8.23 -12.94 3.06
CA PRO A 5 8.28 -12.01 1.93
C PRO A 5 6.94 -11.81 1.22
N ASN A 6 6.01 -12.77 1.35
CA ASN A 6 4.73 -12.77 0.64
C ASN A 6 3.59 -12.10 1.42
N PHE A 7 3.83 -11.76 2.69
CA PHE A 7 2.82 -11.14 3.54
C PHE A 7 3.36 -9.81 4.09
N PRO A 8 2.50 -8.81 4.30
CA PRO A 8 2.88 -7.62 5.05
C PRO A 8 3.42 -8.00 6.44
N ALA A 9 4.45 -7.28 6.89
CA ALA A 9 4.99 -7.48 8.22
C ALA A 9 3.95 -7.09 9.28
N GLN A 10 3.86 -7.89 10.34
CA GLN A 10 3.01 -7.54 11.48
C GLN A 10 3.52 -6.25 12.14
N PRO A 11 2.64 -5.41 12.72
CA PRO A 11 3.06 -4.14 13.30
C PRO A 11 4.18 -4.25 14.34
N ASP A 12 4.19 -5.30 15.15
CA ASP A 12 5.19 -5.51 16.20
C ASP A 12 6.53 -6.04 15.66
N GLU A 13 6.51 -6.59 14.45
CA GLU A 13 7.70 -7.09 13.74
C GLU A 13 8.17 -6.12 12.64
N PHE A 14 7.54 -4.96 12.52
CA PHE A 14 7.90 -3.95 11.52
C PHE A 14 9.21 -3.25 11.93
N VAL A 15 10.22 -3.31 11.06
CA VAL A 15 11.58 -2.79 11.31
C VAL A 15 11.90 -1.61 10.42
N GLY A 16 12.61 -0.61 10.97
CA GLY A 16 13.04 0.60 10.28
C GLY A 16 11.89 1.58 9.98
N ARG A 17 12.18 2.54 9.10
CA ARG A 17 11.28 3.65 8.72
C ARG A 17 10.91 4.59 9.88
N ASP A 18 11.79 4.74 10.87
CA ASP A 18 11.55 5.57 12.05
C ASP A 18 11.15 7.00 11.69
N THR A 19 11.79 7.59 10.68
CA THR A 19 11.45 8.94 10.20
C THR A 19 10.00 9.03 9.72
N GLN A 20 9.52 8.03 8.96
CA GLN A 20 8.15 8.01 8.44
C GLN A 20 7.15 7.74 9.57
N ILE A 21 7.47 6.80 10.46
CA ILE A 21 6.67 6.49 11.65
C ILE A 21 6.51 7.72 12.55
N GLU A 22 7.61 8.45 12.79
CA GLU A 22 7.59 9.62 13.65
C GLU A 22 6.84 10.78 13.03
N ALA A 23 7.00 11.01 11.71
CA ALA A 23 6.18 11.98 11.00
C ALA A 23 4.68 11.66 11.12
N PHE A 24 4.29 10.38 11.02
CA PHE A 24 2.90 9.99 11.20
C PHE A 24 2.40 10.24 12.63
N ARG A 25 3.19 9.94 13.66
CA ARG A 25 2.84 10.24 15.07
C ARG A 25 2.63 11.73 15.30
N GLN A 26 3.50 12.58 14.74
CA GLN A 26 3.37 14.03 14.87
C GLN A 26 2.06 14.53 14.27
N VAL A 27 1.66 13.98 13.12
CA VAL A 27 0.40 14.35 12.49
C VAL A 27 -0.82 13.84 13.26
N LEU A 28 -0.75 12.64 13.86
CA LEU A 28 -1.80 12.19 14.78
C LEU A 28 -1.93 13.15 15.96
N ALA A 29 -0.82 13.51 16.61
CA ALA A 29 -0.80 14.45 17.72
C ALA A 29 -1.40 15.82 17.33
N GLN A 30 -1.04 16.35 16.17
CA GLN A 30 -1.62 17.59 15.64
C GLN A 30 -3.11 17.43 15.33
N GLY A 31 -3.53 16.28 14.80
CA GLY A 31 -4.91 15.95 14.51
C GLY A 31 -5.78 15.94 15.76
N LEU A 32 -5.27 15.41 16.87
CA LEU A 32 -5.94 15.44 18.18
C LEU A 32 -6.14 16.86 18.70
N LEU A 33 -5.13 17.73 18.54
CA LEU A 33 -5.20 19.12 19.00
C LEU A 33 -6.16 19.98 18.17
N THR A 34 -6.21 19.74 16.86
CA THR A 34 -6.98 20.57 15.92
C THR A 34 -8.37 20.00 15.61
N GLY A 35 -8.65 18.76 16.03
CA GLY A 35 -9.84 18.00 15.63
C GLY A 35 -9.86 17.62 14.15
N ARG A 36 -8.72 17.74 13.45
CA ARG A 36 -8.60 17.53 12.01
C ARG A 36 -7.29 16.82 11.70
N THR A 37 -7.38 15.54 11.39
CA THR A 37 -6.21 14.73 11.03
C THR A 37 -5.94 14.86 9.53
N PRO A 38 -4.77 15.37 9.10
CA PRO A 38 -4.36 15.39 7.70
C PRO A 38 -4.40 14.00 7.05
N SER A 39 -4.63 13.98 5.74
CA SER A 39 -4.63 12.75 4.94
C SER A 39 -3.26 12.49 4.32
N PHE A 40 -2.93 11.22 4.12
CA PHE A 40 -1.62 10.74 3.71
C PHE A 40 -1.65 9.91 2.43
N ALA A 41 -0.56 9.96 1.69
CA ALA A 41 -0.28 9.06 0.58
C ALA A 41 1.10 8.41 0.76
N VAL A 42 1.12 7.09 0.94
CA VAL A 42 2.34 6.27 0.98
C VAL A 42 2.64 5.77 -0.43
N LEU A 43 3.68 6.34 -1.04
CA LEU A 43 4.01 6.15 -2.45
C LEU A 43 5.32 5.37 -2.57
N GLY A 44 5.38 4.40 -3.46
CA GLY A 44 6.60 3.63 -3.66
C GLY A 44 6.41 2.48 -4.63
N ASP A 45 7.53 1.91 -5.06
CA ASP A 45 7.53 0.80 -6.01
C ASP A 45 7.02 -0.49 -5.34
N TRP A 46 6.93 -1.57 -6.10
CA TRP A 46 6.49 -2.86 -5.58
C TRP A 46 7.47 -3.39 -4.52
N GLY A 47 6.96 -4.08 -3.49
CA GLY A 47 7.78 -4.80 -2.51
C GLY A 47 8.66 -3.94 -1.57
N VAL A 48 8.47 -2.61 -1.54
CA VAL A 48 9.20 -1.68 -0.64
C VAL A 48 8.59 -1.55 0.76
N GLY A 49 7.52 -2.28 1.05
CA GLY A 49 6.89 -2.33 2.38
C GLY A 49 5.74 -1.33 2.62
N LYS A 50 5.04 -0.88 1.57
CA LYS A 50 3.91 0.06 1.68
C LYS A 50 2.77 -0.48 2.57
N SER A 51 2.27 -1.66 2.25
CA SER A 51 1.19 -2.34 3.00
C SER A 51 1.58 -2.58 4.46
N SER A 52 2.82 -3.05 4.69
CA SER A 52 3.37 -3.23 6.03
C SER A 52 3.42 -1.92 6.82
N LEU A 53 3.77 -0.79 6.18
CA LEU A 53 3.77 0.52 6.83
C LEU A 53 2.35 1.00 7.14
N LEU A 54 1.37 0.77 6.25
CA LEU A 54 -0.05 1.08 6.54
C LEU A 54 -0.56 0.29 7.75
N LEU A 55 -0.21 -1.00 7.87
CA LEU A 55 -0.56 -1.80 9.05
C LEU A 55 0.12 -1.26 10.32
N LYS A 56 1.39 -0.84 10.23
CA LYS A 56 2.08 -0.19 11.35
C LYS A 56 1.38 1.10 11.78
N TYR A 57 0.96 1.92 10.82
CA TYR A 57 0.21 3.16 11.10
C TYR A 57 -1.16 2.87 11.73
N SER A 58 -1.88 1.87 11.21
CA SER A 58 -3.15 1.40 11.78
C SER A 58 -2.99 1.00 13.25
N ALA A 59 -1.95 0.23 13.59
CA ALA A 59 -1.66 -0.16 14.96
C ALA A 59 -1.22 1.01 15.85
N ILE A 60 -0.59 2.04 15.29
CA ILE A 60 -0.22 3.24 16.04
C ILE A 60 -1.49 4.04 16.36
N CYS A 61 -2.35 4.34 15.39
CA CYS A 61 -3.51 5.21 15.63
C CYS A 61 -4.60 4.57 16.50
N SER A 62 -4.66 3.24 16.59
CA SER A 62 -5.56 2.53 17.50
C SER A 62 -5.14 2.55 18.97
N LYS A 63 -3.91 2.99 19.28
CA LYS A 63 -3.44 3.07 20.66
C LYS A 63 -4.33 4.01 21.49
N PRO A 64 -4.50 3.75 22.80
CA PRO A 64 -5.34 4.57 23.68
C PRO A 64 -4.99 6.06 23.67
N GLU A 65 -3.73 6.41 23.47
CA GLU A 65 -3.24 7.80 23.38
C GLU A 65 -3.82 8.58 22.19
N HIS A 66 -4.26 7.88 21.14
CA HIS A 66 -4.85 8.47 19.95
C HIS A 66 -6.35 8.18 19.84
N ALA A 67 -6.79 7.01 20.32
CA ALA A 67 -8.19 6.56 20.32
C ALA A 67 -8.89 6.76 18.96
N MET A 68 -8.15 6.55 17.85
CA MET A 68 -8.70 6.60 16.51
C MET A 68 -9.08 5.19 16.05
N LEU A 69 -10.14 5.10 15.24
CA LEU A 69 -10.55 3.83 14.64
C LEU A 69 -9.83 3.64 13.29
N PRO A 70 -8.95 2.64 13.14
CA PRO A 70 -8.37 2.32 11.84
C PRO A 70 -9.31 1.43 11.02
N VAL A 71 -9.67 1.88 9.82
CA VAL A 71 -10.45 1.08 8.87
C VAL A 71 -9.53 0.64 7.74
N PHE A 72 -9.13 -0.62 7.72
CA PHE A 72 -8.23 -1.14 6.69
C PHE A 72 -9.00 -1.75 5.52
N PHE A 73 -8.77 -1.27 4.31
CA PHE A 73 -9.46 -1.70 3.09
C PHE A 73 -8.47 -1.90 1.94
N SER A 74 -8.44 -3.10 1.37
CA SER A 74 -7.63 -3.39 0.18
C SER A 74 -8.42 -3.05 -1.08
N VAL A 75 -7.86 -2.19 -1.92
CA VAL A 75 -8.47 -1.83 -3.21
C VAL A 75 -8.07 -2.88 -4.25
N SER A 76 -9.07 -3.56 -4.81
CA SER A 76 -8.87 -4.58 -5.84
C SER A 76 -9.31 -4.07 -7.22
N THR A 77 -8.84 -4.77 -8.27
CA THR A 77 -9.25 -4.53 -9.65
C THR A 77 -10.68 -4.99 -9.96
N GLU A 78 -11.33 -5.68 -9.02
CA GLU A 78 -12.73 -6.12 -9.16
C GLU A 78 -13.73 -4.99 -8.86
N LEU A 79 -13.26 -3.89 -8.26
CA LEU A 79 -14.08 -2.71 -7.98
C LEU A 79 -14.31 -1.93 -9.30
N SER A 80 -15.39 -2.30 -9.98
CA SER A 80 -15.73 -1.83 -11.32
C SER A 80 -16.17 -0.36 -11.38
N ASP A 81 -16.68 0.19 -10.28
CA ASP A 81 -17.10 1.58 -10.19
C ASP A 81 -17.03 2.14 -8.75
N TYR A 82 -17.22 3.45 -8.64
CA TYR A 82 -17.17 4.16 -7.36
C TYR A 82 -18.29 3.75 -6.38
N LYS A 83 -19.45 3.28 -6.86
CA LYS A 83 -20.55 2.85 -5.99
C LYS A 83 -20.18 1.54 -5.28
N CYS A 84 -19.67 0.55 -6.02
CA CYS A 84 -19.17 -0.69 -5.45
C CYS A 84 -18.04 -0.44 -4.44
N PHE A 85 -17.13 0.48 -4.75
CA PHE A 85 -16.10 0.92 -3.81
C PHE A 85 -16.69 1.50 -2.53
N ALA A 86 -17.62 2.46 -2.64
CA ALA A 86 -18.25 3.11 -1.50
C ALA A 86 -18.98 2.10 -0.60
N GLU A 87 -19.77 1.21 -1.19
CA GLU A 87 -20.50 0.17 -0.47
C GLU A 87 -19.55 -0.77 0.28
N SER A 88 -18.51 -1.26 -0.40
CA SER A 88 -17.51 -2.17 0.20
C SER A 88 -16.70 -1.50 1.32
N LEU A 89 -16.33 -0.22 1.14
CA LEU A 89 -15.62 0.55 2.16
C LEU A 89 -16.48 0.74 3.41
N LEU A 90 -17.77 1.03 3.22
CA LEU A 90 -18.69 1.22 4.34
C LEU A 90 -19.02 -0.08 5.05
N ASP A 91 -19.11 -1.19 4.33
CA ASP A 91 -19.25 -2.52 4.94
C ASP A 91 -18.04 -2.84 5.82
N THR A 92 -16.83 -2.52 5.33
CA THR A 92 -15.59 -2.69 6.09
C THR A 92 -15.56 -1.79 7.32
N PHE A 93 -15.93 -0.52 7.18
CA PHE A 93 -16.06 0.43 8.28
C PHE A 93 -17.07 -0.06 9.34
N THR A 94 -18.24 -0.54 8.90
CA THR A 94 -19.29 -1.02 9.80
C THR A 94 -18.81 -2.24 10.59
N ARG A 95 -18.14 -3.20 9.93
CA ARG A 95 -17.53 -4.36 10.62
C ARG A 95 -16.47 -3.91 11.63
N THR A 96 -15.64 -2.94 11.25
CA THR A 96 -14.58 -2.40 12.13
C THR A 96 -15.18 -1.75 13.38
N LEU A 97 -16.28 -1.01 13.21
CA LEU A 97 -17.05 -0.45 14.32
C LEU A 97 -17.63 -1.57 15.20
N GLU A 98 -18.30 -2.58 14.62
CA GLU A 98 -18.89 -3.71 15.35
C GLU A 98 -17.87 -4.42 16.25
N THR A 99 -16.65 -4.62 15.75
CA THR A 99 -15.54 -5.26 16.47
C THR A 99 -14.78 -4.34 17.42
N SER A 100 -15.10 -3.05 17.45
CA SER A 100 -14.43 -2.12 18.34
C SER A 100 -14.88 -2.32 19.79
N ASP A 101 -13.92 -2.34 20.71
CA ASP A 101 -14.17 -2.48 22.15
C ASP A 101 -14.85 -1.25 22.75
N SER A 102 -14.80 -0.10 22.07
CA SER A 102 -15.43 1.15 22.51
C SER A 102 -16.95 1.17 22.32
N LEU A 103 -17.52 0.24 21.53
CA LEU A 103 -18.97 0.15 21.35
C LEU A 103 -19.61 -0.74 22.42
N THR A 104 -20.56 -0.16 23.16
CA THR A 104 -21.43 -0.93 24.05
C THR A 104 -22.31 -1.90 23.24
N THR A 105 -22.80 -2.96 23.89
CA THR A 105 -23.72 -3.92 23.28
C THR A 105 -24.98 -3.25 22.70
N GLN A 106 -25.45 -2.16 23.33
CA GLN A 106 -26.58 -1.37 22.82
C GLN A 106 -26.23 -0.69 21.48
N PHE A 107 -25.07 -0.02 21.40
CA PHE A 107 -24.62 0.62 20.16
C PHE A 107 -24.38 -0.41 19.05
N ARG A 108 -23.89 -1.61 19.36
CA ARG A 108 -23.76 -2.70 18.38
C ARG A 108 -25.11 -3.12 17.80
N ASN A 109 -26.15 -3.24 18.62
CA ASN A 109 -27.50 -3.57 18.15
C ASN A 109 -28.11 -2.45 17.28
N GLU A 110 -27.85 -1.18 17.62
CA GLU A 110 -28.27 -0.03 16.81
C GLU A 110 -27.52 0.01 15.47
N LEU A 111 -26.23 -0.29 15.47
CA LEU A 111 -25.40 -0.36 14.26
C LEU A 111 -25.88 -1.47 13.31
N GLN A 112 -26.26 -2.64 13.85
CA GLN A 112 -26.84 -3.73 13.05
C GLN A 112 -28.18 -3.30 12.40
N LYS A 113 -29.04 -2.60 13.15
CA LYS A 113 -30.29 -2.05 12.59
C LYS A 113 -30.01 -0.99 11.52
N TRP A 114 -29.03 -0.11 11.75
CA TRP A 114 -28.60 0.91 10.80
C TRP A 114 -28.09 0.27 9.50
N LYS A 115 -27.25 -0.77 9.59
CA LYS A 115 -26.75 -1.54 8.45
C LYS A 115 -27.90 -2.16 7.63
N LEU A 116 -28.88 -2.78 8.29
CA LEU A 116 -30.07 -3.34 7.64
C LEU A 116 -30.91 -2.26 6.93
N SER A 117 -31.09 -1.10 7.56
CA SER A 117 -31.80 0.04 6.96
C SER A 117 -31.08 0.65 5.76
N ARG A 118 -29.77 0.45 5.65
CA ARG A 118 -28.97 0.93 4.52
C ARG A 118 -29.00 -0.01 3.33
N LEU A 119 -29.04 -1.33 3.57
CA LEU A 119 -29.25 -2.34 2.53
C LEU A 119 -30.62 -2.18 1.85
N SER A 120 -31.60 -1.66 2.58
CA SER A 120 -32.97 -1.44 2.09
C SER A 120 -33.10 -0.23 1.14
N ILE A 121 -32.11 0.67 1.10
CA ILE A 121 -32.10 1.82 0.16
C ILE A 121 -31.52 1.42 -1.21
N GLY A 122 -30.87 0.26 -1.32
CA GLY A 122 -30.22 -0.25 -2.55
C GLY A 122 -31.03 -1.25 -3.37
N GLY A 123 -32.14 -1.78 -2.82
CA GLY A 123 -33.00 -2.73 -3.50
C GLY A 123 -34.32 -2.87 -2.77
N VAL A 124 -35.42 -2.49 -3.44
CA VAL A 124 -36.83 -2.68 -3.08
C VAL A 124 -37.07 -3.07 -1.62
N SER A 125 -37.20 -2.10 -0.73
CA SER A 125 -37.88 -2.32 0.54
C SER A 125 -39.18 -1.52 0.57
N LEU A 126 -40.29 -2.25 0.54
CA LEU A 126 -41.62 -1.77 0.84
C LEU A 126 -41.67 -1.06 2.20
N ASP A 127 -42.29 0.12 2.18
CA ASP A 127 -42.87 0.87 3.29
C ASP A 127 -41.99 1.13 4.53
N ARG A 128 -41.32 2.30 4.53
CA ARG A 128 -41.23 3.13 5.75
C ARG A 128 -41.26 4.61 5.40
N GLN A 129 -42.26 5.31 5.93
CA GLN A 129 -42.42 6.76 5.90
C GLN A 129 -41.27 7.48 6.62
N GLY A 130 -40.16 7.68 5.91
CA GLY A 130 -39.10 8.64 6.23
C GLY A 130 -38.72 9.41 4.97
N PRO A 131 -38.04 10.56 5.07
CA PRO A 131 -37.60 11.28 3.88
C PRO A 131 -36.66 10.39 3.06
N GLU A 132 -37.17 9.86 1.95
CA GLU A 132 -36.42 9.04 0.99
C GLU A 132 -35.36 9.90 0.31
N PHE A 133 -34.14 9.89 0.84
CA PHE A 133 -32.99 10.38 0.10
C PHE A 133 -32.64 9.34 -0.97
N PHE A 134 -33.10 9.55 -2.20
CA PHE A 134 -32.63 8.83 -3.37
C PHE A 134 -31.15 9.19 -3.63
N LEU A 135 -30.23 8.57 -2.89
CA LEU A 135 -28.79 8.74 -3.11
C LEU A 135 -28.40 7.93 -4.35
N THR A 136 -28.41 8.58 -5.51
CA THR A 136 -28.19 7.94 -6.81
C THR A 136 -26.71 7.73 -7.14
N SER A 137 -25.78 8.32 -6.39
CA SER A 137 -24.33 8.22 -6.63
C SER A 137 -23.57 7.64 -5.43
N GLY A 138 -22.50 6.87 -5.71
CA GLY A 138 -21.64 6.30 -4.67
C GLY A 138 -21.00 7.35 -3.76
N THR A 139 -20.73 8.56 -4.28
CA THR A 139 -20.20 9.69 -3.50
C THR A 139 -21.23 10.20 -2.48
N ALA A 140 -22.50 10.30 -2.86
CA ALA A 140 -23.59 10.72 -1.98
C ALA A 140 -23.87 9.65 -0.91
N ILE A 141 -23.85 8.37 -1.29
CA ILE A 141 -23.98 7.23 -0.37
C ILE A 141 -22.89 7.28 0.70
N LEU A 142 -21.61 7.40 0.30
CA LEU A 142 -20.48 7.43 1.22
C LEU A 142 -20.55 8.62 2.17
N LYS A 143 -20.82 9.81 1.61
CA LYS A 143 -20.93 11.04 2.39
C LYS A 143 -22.02 10.96 3.46
N HIS A 144 -23.24 10.60 3.07
CA HIS A 144 -24.38 10.55 3.99
C HIS A 144 -24.16 9.52 5.09
N ALA A 145 -23.76 8.30 4.70
CA ALA A 145 -23.55 7.21 5.65
C ALA A 145 -22.45 7.52 6.67
N LEU A 146 -21.34 8.12 6.22
CA LEU A 146 -20.24 8.51 7.12
C LEU A 146 -20.64 9.66 8.06
N HIS A 147 -21.39 10.66 7.59
CA HIS A 147 -21.91 11.72 8.46
C HIS A 147 -22.85 11.20 9.55
N ASP A 148 -23.77 10.31 9.16
CA ASP A 148 -24.69 9.69 10.12
C ASP A 148 -23.94 8.85 11.14
N ALA A 149 -23.01 8.01 10.68
CA ALA A 149 -22.23 7.17 11.56
C ALA A 149 -21.37 7.98 12.54
N TRP A 150 -20.85 9.15 12.11
CA TRP A 150 -20.11 10.04 12.99
C TRP A 150 -20.98 10.48 14.19
N ARG A 151 -22.21 10.90 13.90
CA ARG A 151 -23.15 11.43 14.89
C ARG A 151 -23.71 10.33 15.80
N GLN A 152 -24.04 9.18 15.23
CA GLN A 152 -24.75 8.11 15.93
C GLN A 152 -23.82 7.14 16.67
N PHE A 153 -22.60 6.91 16.15
CA PHE A 153 -21.71 5.85 16.68
C PHE A 153 -20.34 6.38 17.08
N VAL A 154 -19.62 7.06 16.18
CA VAL A 154 -18.21 7.43 16.42
C VAL A 154 -18.07 8.40 17.59
N ARG A 155 -18.82 9.51 17.56
CA ARG A 155 -18.77 10.52 18.62
C ARG A 155 -19.31 10.00 19.96
N PRO A 156 -20.47 9.31 20.04
CA PRO A 156 -20.94 8.74 21.30
C PRO A 156 -20.01 7.69 21.91
N ALA A 157 -19.27 6.94 21.08
CA ALA A 157 -18.25 5.98 21.51
C ALA A 157 -16.94 6.62 21.97
N GLN A 158 -16.87 7.96 22.03
CA GLN A 158 -15.67 8.72 22.39
C GLN A 158 -14.44 8.41 21.52
N ILE A 159 -14.66 7.97 20.27
CA ILE A 159 -13.61 7.78 19.28
C ILE A 159 -13.22 9.16 18.74
N THR A 160 -11.93 9.51 18.79
CA THR A 160 -11.45 10.85 18.44
C THR A 160 -11.46 11.12 16.93
N GLY A 161 -11.42 10.06 16.13
CA GLY A 161 -11.41 10.13 14.67
C GLY A 161 -11.40 8.75 14.02
N VAL A 162 -11.59 8.70 12.71
CA VAL A 162 -11.47 7.46 11.93
C VAL A 162 -10.47 7.70 10.80
N ILE A 163 -9.51 6.79 10.66
CA ILE A 163 -8.55 6.81 9.55
C ILE A 163 -8.83 5.61 8.65
N PHE A 164 -9.11 5.90 7.39
CA PHE A 164 -9.31 4.89 6.36
C PHE A 164 -7.99 4.58 5.67
N PHE A 165 -7.46 3.39 5.91
CA PHE A 165 -6.25 2.85 5.30
C PHE A 165 -6.60 2.11 4.00
N LEU A 166 -6.35 2.74 2.85
CA LEU A 166 -6.67 2.19 1.53
C LEU A 166 -5.41 1.61 0.87
N ASP A 167 -5.25 0.30 0.87
CA ASP A 167 -4.09 -0.34 0.26
C ASP A 167 -4.26 -0.50 -1.26
N ASP A 168 -3.18 -0.25 -1.99
CA ASP A 168 -3.08 -0.30 -3.45
C ASP A 168 -4.18 0.45 -4.21
N LEU A 169 -4.39 1.74 -3.87
CA LEU A 169 -5.41 2.60 -4.49
C LEU A 169 -5.31 2.70 -6.02
N HIS A 170 -4.13 2.44 -6.57
CA HIS A 170 -3.87 2.40 -8.01
C HIS A 170 -4.55 1.22 -8.75
N ASN A 171 -5.03 0.21 -8.03
CA ASN A 171 -5.81 -0.90 -8.60
C ASN A 171 -7.24 -0.52 -8.94
N PHE A 172 -7.72 0.66 -8.54
CA PHE A 172 -9.05 1.12 -8.90
C PHE A 172 -9.11 1.53 -10.38
N THR A 173 -9.93 0.84 -11.17
CA THR A 173 -9.89 0.91 -12.64
C THR A 173 -11.01 1.74 -13.29
N ASP A 174 -11.89 2.42 -12.53
CA ASP A 174 -13.02 3.15 -13.12
C ASP A 174 -12.55 4.29 -14.06
N PRO A 175 -12.84 4.21 -15.37
CA PRO A 175 -12.41 5.22 -16.34
C PRO A 175 -13.11 6.58 -16.17
N ARG A 176 -14.27 6.62 -15.50
CA ARG A 176 -15.09 7.83 -15.31
C ARG A 176 -14.73 8.60 -14.06
N ALA A 177 -14.16 7.92 -13.06
CA ALA A 177 -13.64 8.59 -11.88
C ALA A 177 -12.33 9.30 -12.26
N GLN A 178 -12.40 10.60 -12.57
CA GLN A 178 -11.22 11.46 -12.65
C GLN A 178 -10.42 11.30 -11.35
N GLY A 179 -9.41 10.42 -11.36
CA GLY A 179 -8.60 9.96 -10.22
C GLY A 179 -9.40 9.73 -8.93
N ILE A 180 -9.67 8.49 -8.52
CA ILE A 180 -10.32 8.19 -7.22
C ILE A 180 -9.79 9.03 -6.04
N ALA A 181 -8.48 9.34 -6.01
CA ALA A 181 -7.89 10.23 -5.02
C ALA A 181 -8.44 11.68 -5.02
N LEU A 182 -8.86 12.24 -6.16
CA LEU A 182 -9.54 13.53 -6.25
C LEU A 182 -10.97 13.46 -5.70
N ALA A 183 -11.71 12.41 -6.05
CA ALA A 183 -13.06 12.19 -5.53
C ALA A 183 -13.05 12.03 -4.00
N LEU A 184 -12.12 11.22 -3.50
CA LEU A 184 -11.85 11.04 -2.08
C LEU A 184 -11.44 12.36 -1.41
N ARG A 185 -10.52 13.12 -2.02
CA ARG A 185 -10.09 14.43 -1.50
C ARG A 185 -11.26 15.38 -1.31
N ASN A 186 -12.17 15.47 -2.28
CA ASN A 186 -13.31 16.38 -2.19
C ASN A 186 -14.22 16.02 -1.00
N GLN A 187 -14.48 14.72 -0.80
CA GLN A 187 -15.33 14.25 0.30
C GLN A 187 -14.67 14.46 1.66
N PHE A 188 -13.40 14.09 1.80
CA PHE A 188 -12.71 14.16 3.08
C PHE A 188 -12.37 15.60 3.49
N GLN A 189 -12.15 16.49 2.52
CA GLN A 189 -12.08 17.93 2.82
C GLN A 189 -13.41 18.44 3.39
N GLU A 190 -14.54 18.01 2.84
CA GLU A 190 -15.85 18.42 3.30
C GLU A 190 -16.14 17.94 4.73
N PHE A 191 -15.77 16.70 5.07
CA PHE A 191 -15.86 16.21 6.45
C PHE A 191 -15.08 17.10 7.44
N ALA A 192 -13.85 17.49 7.09
CA ALA A 192 -13.04 18.37 7.92
C ALA A 192 -13.66 19.77 8.11
N ILE A 193 -14.35 20.32 7.09
CA ILE A 193 -15.09 21.58 7.17
C ILE A 193 -16.24 21.47 8.19
N HIS A 194 -16.93 20.32 8.20
CA HIS A 194 -18.05 20.06 9.11
C HIS A 194 -17.65 19.51 10.50
N GLY A 195 -16.35 19.53 10.83
CA GLY A 195 -15.87 19.05 12.13
C GLY A 195 -16.01 17.54 12.33
N VAL A 196 -16.02 16.78 11.24
CA VAL A 196 -16.01 15.32 11.23
C VAL A 196 -14.57 14.87 10.99
N ASN A 197 -13.93 14.27 12.00
CA ASN A 197 -12.51 13.90 11.94
C ASN A 197 -12.33 12.54 11.24
N TYR A 198 -12.60 12.53 9.94
CA TYR A 198 -12.27 11.43 9.04
C TYR A 198 -11.04 11.80 8.22
N SER A 199 -10.09 10.87 8.15
CA SER A 199 -8.88 11.02 7.34
C SER A 199 -8.63 9.79 6.48
N LEU A 200 -7.83 9.96 5.43
CA LEU A 200 -7.39 8.90 4.54
C LEU A 200 -5.89 8.70 4.68
N CYS A 201 -5.46 7.44 4.62
CA CYS A 201 -4.08 7.07 4.38
C CYS A 201 -4.10 5.99 3.31
N PHE A 202 -3.52 6.24 2.13
CA PHE A 202 -3.54 5.22 1.07
C PHE A 202 -2.16 4.88 0.57
N SER A 203 -2.01 3.67 0.02
CA SER A 203 -0.79 3.30 -0.71
C SER A 203 -1.00 3.33 -2.22
N ALA A 204 0.03 3.73 -2.96
CA ALA A 204 0.03 3.70 -4.41
C ALA A 204 1.46 3.63 -4.99
N ARG A 205 1.55 3.51 -6.32
CA ARG A 205 2.82 3.60 -7.05
C ARG A 205 3.50 4.96 -6.85
N SER A 206 4.82 4.98 -6.97
CA SER A 206 5.64 6.21 -6.86
C SER A 206 5.21 7.31 -7.84
N ASP A 207 4.75 6.92 -9.03
CA ASP A 207 4.30 7.80 -10.11
C ASP A 207 2.80 8.16 -10.06
N TYR A 208 2.05 7.74 -9.02
CA TYR A 208 0.59 7.87 -8.98
C TYR A 208 0.09 9.30 -9.26
N PHE A 209 0.73 10.32 -8.66
CA PHE A 209 0.34 11.72 -8.87
C PHE A 209 0.92 12.36 -10.13
N SER A 210 1.87 11.73 -10.85
CA SER A 210 2.45 12.37 -12.05
C SER A 210 1.40 12.57 -13.14
N ASN A 211 0.42 11.68 -13.21
CA ASN A 211 -0.68 11.74 -14.17
C ASN A 211 -1.82 12.67 -13.69
N ILE A 212 -1.89 12.98 -12.38
CA ILE A 212 -2.92 13.81 -11.76
C ILE A 212 -2.52 15.30 -11.74
N ARG A 213 -1.22 15.61 -11.63
CA ARG A 213 -0.68 16.98 -11.58
C ARG A 213 -1.04 17.85 -12.78
N SER A 214 -1.29 17.26 -13.96
CA SER A 214 -1.68 18.02 -15.14
C SER A 214 -3.11 18.57 -15.08
N PHE A 215 -3.94 18.10 -14.15
CA PHE A 215 -5.37 18.47 -14.06
C PHE A 215 -5.86 18.91 -12.67
N ALA A 216 -5.18 18.56 -11.57
CA ALA A 216 -5.70 18.81 -10.21
C ALA A 216 -4.62 19.05 -9.14
N GLU A 217 -3.91 20.17 -9.23
CA GLU A 217 -2.93 20.62 -8.22
C GLU A 217 -3.47 20.69 -6.78
N PRO A 218 -4.74 21.13 -6.54
CA PRO A 218 -5.33 21.12 -5.20
C PRO A 218 -5.50 19.73 -4.57
N ALA A 219 -5.63 18.67 -5.36
CA ALA A 219 -5.67 17.30 -4.84
C ALA A 219 -4.29 16.82 -4.41
N VAL A 220 -3.25 17.29 -5.08
CA VAL A 220 -1.86 16.96 -4.77
C VAL A 220 -1.44 17.60 -3.44
N ARG A 221 -1.93 18.80 -3.11
CA ARG A 221 -1.62 19.48 -1.84
C ARG A 221 -2.39 18.95 -0.63
N PHE A 222 -3.50 18.25 -0.86
CA PHE A 222 -4.33 17.72 0.22
C PHE A 222 -3.68 16.57 0.98
N TYR A 223 -2.84 15.77 0.30
CA TYR A 223 -2.17 14.62 0.89
C TYR A 223 -0.72 14.92 1.26
N ASP A 224 -0.37 14.65 2.52
CA ASP A 224 1.01 14.54 2.96
C ASP A 224 1.63 13.28 2.34
N LYS A 225 2.68 13.46 1.54
CA LYS A 225 3.26 12.38 0.73
C LYS A 225 4.47 11.79 1.43
N VAL A 226 4.42 10.49 1.64
CA VAL A 226 5.54 9.70 2.13
C VAL A 226 6.03 8.83 0.99
N TYR A 227 7.26 9.06 0.54
CA TYR A 227 7.89 8.23 -0.48
C TYR A 227 8.74 7.14 0.18
N LEU A 228 8.46 5.88 -0.17
CA LEU A 228 9.24 4.73 0.25
C LEU A 228 10.16 4.26 -0.87
N SER A 229 11.44 4.13 -0.54
CA SER A 229 12.49 3.52 -1.37
C SER A 229 12.97 2.22 -0.73
N SER A 230 13.91 1.51 -1.35
CA SER A 230 14.66 0.46 -0.64
C SER A 230 15.29 0.99 0.64
N PHE A 231 15.55 0.09 1.58
CA PHE A 231 16.29 0.41 2.80
C PHE A 231 17.69 0.92 2.46
N THR A 232 18.17 1.84 3.28
CA THR A 232 19.55 2.28 3.35
C THR A 232 20.43 1.22 4.01
N VAL A 233 21.75 1.42 4.00
CA VAL A 233 22.69 0.54 4.71
C VAL A 233 22.38 0.47 6.22
N PRO A 234 22.14 1.60 6.92
CA PRO A 234 21.74 1.55 8.34
C PRO A 234 20.42 0.80 8.57
N GLU A 235 19.38 1.07 7.79
CA GLU A 235 18.09 0.36 7.92
C GLU A 235 18.24 -1.15 7.62
N THR A 236 19.11 -1.52 6.68
CA THR A 236 19.39 -2.94 6.39
C THR A 236 20.13 -3.61 7.55
N ARG A 237 21.04 -2.90 8.22
CA ARG A 237 21.71 -3.37 9.44
C ARG A 237 20.71 -3.60 10.56
N GLU A 238 19.80 -2.65 10.78
CA GLU A 238 18.73 -2.77 11.77
C GLU A 238 17.82 -3.97 11.47
N TYR A 239 17.39 -4.12 10.22
CA TYR A 239 16.63 -5.27 9.75
C TYR A 239 17.36 -6.59 10.01
N THR A 240 18.64 -6.67 9.66
CA THR A 240 19.44 -7.87 9.84
C THR A 240 19.58 -8.21 11.33
N ALA A 241 19.80 -7.21 12.19
CA ALA A 241 19.86 -7.40 13.64
C ALA A 241 18.54 -7.90 14.22
N ALA A 242 17.40 -7.40 13.74
CA ALA A 242 16.07 -7.85 14.18
C ALA A 242 15.79 -9.33 13.82
N VAL A 243 16.35 -9.81 12.71
CA VAL A 243 16.14 -11.19 12.23
C VAL A 243 17.15 -12.17 12.85
N PHE A 244 18.43 -11.82 12.87
CA PHE A 244 19.52 -12.73 13.22
C PHE A 244 20.16 -12.44 14.60
N GLY A 245 19.68 -11.43 15.32
CA GLY A 245 20.29 -10.93 16.55
C GLY A 245 21.47 -10.01 16.28
N ASP A 246 21.78 -9.12 17.23
CA ASP A 246 22.86 -8.14 17.06
C ASP A 246 24.24 -8.74 17.42
N SER A 247 25.16 -8.75 16.46
CA SER A 247 26.53 -9.24 16.64
C SER A 247 27.47 -8.73 15.54
N LEU A 248 28.79 -8.81 15.77
CA LEU A 248 29.81 -8.51 14.74
C LEU A 248 29.62 -9.33 13.46
N ARG A 249 29.24 -10.61 13.57
CA ARG A 249 28.96 -11.47 12.40
C ARG A 249 27.73 -10.97 11.65
N THR A 250 26.70 -10.53 12.37
CA THR A 250 25.49 -9.95 11.80
C THR A 250 25.79 -8.67 11.02
N HIS A 251 26.78 -7.87 11.42
CA HIS A 251 27.20 -6.69 10.66
C HIS A 251 27.78 -7.05 9.30
N HIS A 252 28.65 -8.06 9.22
CA HIS A 252 29.15 -8.54 7.93
C HIS A 252 28.03 -9.11 7.07
N LEU A 253 27.12 -9.89 7.66
CA LEU A 253 25.93 -10.38 6.96
C LEU A 253 25.08 -9.24 6.43
N SER A 254 24.89 -8.15 7.19
CA SER A 254 24.09 -7.01 6.74
C SER A 254 24.68 -6.31 5.51
N GLN A 255 26.01 -6.21 5.43
CA GLN A 255 26.70 -5.66 4.26
C GLN A 255 26.51 -6.58 3.05
N TRP A 256 26.64 -7.89 3.26
CA TRP A 256 26.41 -8.89 2.22
C TRP A 256 24.96 -8.86 1.70
N LEU A 257 23.97 -8.83 2.61
CA LEU A 257 22.56 -8.72 2.28
C LEU A 257 22.27 -7.44 1.49
N TYR A 258 22.82 -6.31 1.93
CA TYR A 258 22.68 -5.06 1.21
C TYR A 258 23.30 -5.14 -0.19
N ALA A 259 24.48 -5.74 -0.35
CA ALA A 259 25.13 -5.89 -1.65
C ALA A 259 24.33 -6.76 -2.62
N LYS A 260 23.69 -7.84 -2.14
CA LYS A 260 22.88 -8.74 -3.00
C LYS A 260 21.49 -8.16 -3.30
N THR A 261 20.87 -7.48 -2.33
CA THR A 261 19.45 -7.08 -2.40
C THR A 261 19.23 -5.58 -2.61
N PHE A 262 20.29 -4.78 -2.55
CA PHE A 262 20.24 -3.31 -2.58
C PHE A 262 19.24 -2.72 -1.58
N GLY A 263 19.11 -3.37 -0.43
CA GLY A 263 18.19 -2.98 0.65
C GLY A 263 16.71 -3.18 0.33
N HIS A 264 16.35 -3.85 -0.77
CA HIS A 264 14.96 -4.00 -1.16
C HIS A 264 14.20 -4.93 -0.19
N PRO A 265 13.16 -4.48 0.54
CA PRO A 265 12.54 -5.23 1.63
C PRO A 265 12.04 -6.63 1.27
N TYR A 266 11.36 -6.79 0.12
CA TYR A 266 10.96 -8.13 -0.34
C TYR A 266 12.15 -9.09 -0.48
N PHE A 267 13.22 -8.68 -1.16
CA PHE A 267 14.38 -9.53 -1.39
C PHE A 267 15.17 -9.77 -0.10
N LEU A 268 15.25 -8.77 0.79
CA LEU A 268 15.81 -8.95 2.13
C LEU A 268 15.06 -10.01 2.92
N ALA A 269 13.73 -9.94 2.97
CA ALA A 269 12.89 -10.93 3.65
C ALA A 269 13.04 -12.31 3.03
N PHE A 270 13.02 -12.41 1.70
CA PHE A 270 13.17 -13.67 1.00
C PHE A 270 14.52 -14.32 1.31
N VAL A 271 15.63 -13.60 1.09
CA VAL A 271 16.99 -14.13 1.28
C VAL A 271 17.22 -14.47 2.75
N SER A 272 16.75 -13.63 3.68
CA SER A 272 16.90 -13.88 5.11
C SER A 272 16.14 -15.13 5.56
N ARG A 273 14.91 -15.35 5.07
CA ARG A 273 14.13 -16.56 5.34
C ARG A 273 14.85 -17.81 4.83
N GLN A 274 15.41 -17.76 3.62
CA GLN A 274 16.16 -18.90 3.06
C GLN A 274 17.45 -19.17 3.83
N LEU A 275 18.16 -18.13 4.27
CA LEU A 275 19.35 -18.28 5.11
C LEU A 275 18.99 -18.96 6.43
N LEU A 276 17.95 -18.52 7.14
CA LEU A 276 17.49 -19.16 8.38
C LEU A 276 17.15 -20.64 8.18
N ALA A 277 16.48 -20.98 7.08
CA ALA A 277 16.09 -22.35 6.76
C ALA A 277 17.30 -23.25 6.44
N LEU A 278 18.31 -22.74 5.73
CA LEU A 278 19.48 -23.52 5.31
C LEU A 278 20.58 -23.59 6.39
N ALA A 279 20.68 -22.56 7.22
CA ALA A 279 21.70 -22.42 8.27
C ALA A 279 21.53 -23.41 9.44
N HIS A 280 20.35 -24.03 9.61
CA HIS A 280 20.05 -24.95 10.72
C HIS A 280 20.52 -24.44 12.10
N GLY A 281 20.48 -23.12 12.33
CA GLY A 281 20.89 -22.49 13.59
C GLY A 281 22.36 -22.05 13.69
N SER A 282 23.20 -22.27 12.68
CA SER A 282 24.57 -21.72 12.61
C SER A 282 24.74 -20.84 11.38
N LEU A 283 25.19 -19.59 11.55
CA LEU A 283 25.55 -18.71 10.45
C LEU A 283 26.75 -19.27 9.67
N VAL A 284 26.47 -20.13 8.70
CA VAL A 284 27.38 -20.57 7.63
C VAL A 284 27.68 -19.38 6.73
N ASP A 285 28.80 -19.42 6.01
CA ASP A 285 29.13 -18.43 4.99
C ASP A 285 27.97 -18.25 4.00
N PRO A 286 27.33 -17.06 3.95
CA PRO A 286 26.17 -16.83 3.09
C PRO A 286 26.50 -16.92 1.60
N GLU A 287 27.77 -16.72 1.20
CA GLU A 287 28.16 -16.82 -0.20
C GLU A 287 28.07 -18.27 -0.71
N ALA A 288 28.41 -19.25 0.13
CA ALA A 288 28.28 -20.67 -0.21
C ALA A 288 26.82 -21.10 -0.41
N LEU A 289 25.88 -20.45 0.27
CA LEU A 289 24.45 -20.74 0.17
C LEU A 289 23.77 -20.00 -0.99
N TRP A 290 24.41 -18.95 -1.53
CA TRP A 290 23.81 -18.06 -2.53
C TRP A 290 23.28 -18.78 -3.78
N PRO A 291 24.01 -19.73 -4.42
CA PRO A 291 23.49 -20.39 -5.62
C PRO A 291 22.16 -21.12 -5.38
N ALA A 292 22.00 -21.75 -4.22
CA ALA A 292 20.76 -22.44 -3.86
C ALA A 292 19.62 -21.45 -3.57
N ILE A 293 19.92 -20.35 -2.88
CA ILE A 293 18.95 -19.29 -2.57
C ILE A 293 18.48 -18.61 -3.86
N PHE A 294 19.41 -18.27 -4.75
CA PHE A 294 19.10 -17.60 -6.01
C PHE A 294 18.24 -18.49 -6.92
N LYS A 295 18.57 -19.77 -7.05
CA LYS A 295 17.75 -20.73 -7.81
C LYS A 295 16.31 -20.84 -7.28
N ARG A 296 16.10 -20.74 -5.96
CA ARG A 296 14.74 -20.65 -5.39
C ARG A 296 14.05 -19.34 -5.75
N LEU A 297 14.77 -18.21 -5.66
CA LEU A 297 14.24 -16.90 -6.05
C LEU A 297 13.80 -16.87 -7.52
N GLU A 298 14.59 -17.47 -8.42
CA GLU A 298 14.21 -17.61 -9.82
C GLU A 298 12.88 -18.34 -9.98
N HIS A 299 12.73 -19.48 -9.30
CA HIS A 299 11.54 -20.32 -9.42
C HIS A 299 10.30 -19.65 -8.82
N GLU A 300 10.43 -19.11 -7.60
CA GLU A 300 9.30 -18.58 -6.84
C GLU A 300 8.87 -17.17 -7.29
N LYS A 301 9.80 -16.34 -7.77
CA LYS A 301 9.51 -14.96 -8.17
C LYS A 301 9.66 -14.72 -9.67
N PHE A 302 10.87 -14.92 -10.21
CA PHE A 302 11.18 -14.42 -11.55
C PHE A 302 10.51 -15.19 -12.68
N ARG A 303 10.38 -16.51 -12.55
CA ARG A 303 9.63 -17.32 -13.53
C ARG A 303 8.14 -17.01 -13.49
N SER A 304 7.58 -16.74 -12.31
CA SER A 304 6.19 -16.30 -12.17
C SER A 304 5.97 -14.94 -12.85
N ASP A 305 6.92 -14.02 -12.73
CA ASP A 305 6.88 -12.73 -13.43
C ASP A 305 6.89 -12.93 -14.96
N LEU A 306 7.76 -13.82 -15.46
CA LEU A 306 7.86 -14.10 -16.89
C LEU A 306 6.65 -14.85 -17.45
N ALA A 307 5.93 -15.63 -16.65
CA ALA A 307 4.74 -16.34 -17.08
C ALA A 307 3.59 -15.39 -17.48
N GLN A 308 3.63 -14.14 -17.02
CA GLN A 308 2.60 -13.13 -17.31
C GLN A 308 2.92 -12.25 -18.53
N VAL A 309 4.03 -12.51 -19.24
CA VAL A 309 4.46 -11.72 -20.39
C VAL A 309 4.54 -12.55 -21.67
N THR A 310 4.37 -11.87 -22.79
CA THR A 310 4.51 -12.49 -24.12
C THR A 310 5.97 -12.76 -24.45
N GLU A 311 6.25 -13.70 -25.35
CA GLU A 311 7.63 -13.99 -25.78
C GLU A 311 8.36 -12.75 -26.30
N ARG A 312 7.66 -11.85 -27.00
CA ARG A 312 8.23 -10.58 -27.49
C ARG A 312 8.60 -9.63 -26.34
N GLU A 313 7.81 -9.61 -25.28
CA GLU A 313 8.10 -8.85 -24.05
C GLU A 313 9.31 -9.45 -23.31
N VAL A 314 9.44 -10.79 -23.26
CA VAL A 314 10.61 -11.47 -22.70
C VAL A 314 11.88 -11.11 -23.48
N GLN A 315 11.82 -11.15 -24.82
CA GLN A 315 12.95 -10.75 -25.67
C GLN A 315 13.37 -9.30 -25.38
N LEU A 316 12.42 -8.38 -25.26
CA LEU A 316 12.70 -6.99 -24.87
C LEU A 316 13.38 -6.93 -23.49
N LEU A 317 12.86 -7.62 -22.48
CA LEU A 317 13.46 -7.64 -21.12
C LEU A 317 14.90 -8.15 -21.14
N ARG A 318 15.19 -9.20 -21.91
CA ARG A 318 16.56 -9.74 -22.08
C ARG A 318 17.49 -8.74 -22.76
N GLU A 319 17.03 -8.06 -23.80
CA GLU A 319 17.84 -7.01 -24.46
C GLU A 319 18.11 -5.82 -23.53
N VAL A 320 17.12 -5.42 -22.72
CA VAL A 320 17.31 -4.42 -21.65
C VAL A 320 18.32 -4.91 -20.62
N ALA A 321 18.31 -6.19 -20.26
CA ALA A 321 19.28 -6.77 -19.33
C ALA A 321 20.71 -6.77 -19.91
N LYS A 322 20.88 -7.03 -21.21
CA LYS A 322 22.18 -7.07 -21.90
C LYS A 322 22.77 -5.70 -22.21
N ALA A 323 21.94 -4.67 -22.36
CA ALA A 323 22.37 -3.32 -22.76
C ALA A 323 23.40 -2.67 -21.80
N GLY A 324 23.66 -3.26 -20.62
CA GLY A 324 24.70 -2.84 -19.67
C GLY A 324 24.40 -1.53 -18.94
N ASN A 325 23.60 -0.65 -19.54
CA ASN A 325 23.13 0.59 -18.95
C ASN A 325 22.02 0.31 -17.94
N ASP A 326 22.05 1.02 -16.82
CA ASP A 326 20.98 0.96 -15.83
C ASP A 326 19.65 1.49 -16.36
N GLU A 327 19.70 2.41 -17.32
CA GLU A 327 18.53 2.99 -17.98
C GLU A 327 18.58 2.80 -19.49
N VAL A 328 17.44 2.48 -20.08
CA VAL A 328 17.24 2.34 -21.53
C VAL A 328 16.18 3.30 -22.02
N SER A 329 16.37 3.82 -23.23
CA SER A 329 15.35 4.58 -23.95
C SER A 329 14.71 3.71 -25.03
N PRO A 330 13.37 3.79 -25.24
CA PRO A 330 12.74 3.12 -26.37
C PRO A 330 13.37 3.51 -27.70
N ARG A 331 13.91 4.73 -27.86
CA ARG A 331 14.59 5.15 -29.10
C ARG A 331 15.86 4.34 -29.40
N GLN A 332 16.54 3.86 -28.36
CA GLN A 332 17.73 3.01 -28.53
C GLN A 332 17.34 1.59 -28.99
N MET A 333 16.08 1.20 -28.80
CA MET A 333 15.57 -0.15 -29.11
C MET A 333 14.41 -0.16 -30.12
N SER A 334 13.96 1.01 -30.58
CA SER A 334 12.67 1.20 -31.26
C SER A 334 12.63 0.58 -32.65
N ASN A 335 13.79 0.31 -33.24
CA ASN A 335 13.86 -0.38 -34.53
C ASN A 335 13.46 -1.86 -34.40
N GLN A 336 13.40 -2.41 -33.18
CA GLN A 336 13.04 -3.81 -32.93
C GLN A 336 11.75 -3.97 -32.11
N TYR A 337 11.37 -2.96 -31.30
CA TYR A 337 10.23 -3.06 -30.39
C TYR A 337 9.32 -1.83 -30.43
N GLU A 338 8.02 -2.10 -30.52
CA GLU A 338 6.99 -1.06 -30.41
C GLU A 338 6.93 -0.45 -29.01
N ARG A 339 6.63 0.86 -28.91
CA ARG A 339 6.51 1.58 -27.63
C ARG A 339 5.47 0.98 -26.68
N LYS A 340 4.44 0.31 -27.21
CA LYS A 340 3.39 -0.34 -26.41
C LYS A 340 3.95 -1.40 -25.45
N TYR A 341 5.04 -2.09 -25.83
CA TYR A 341 5.67 -3.10 -24.97
C TYR A 341 6.30 -2.48 -23.72
N PHE A 342 6.91 -1.30 -23.84
CA PHE A 342 7.42 -0.58 -22.67
C PHE A 342 6.30 -0.14 -21.72
N SER A 343 5.15 0.30 -22.25
CA SER A 343 3.97 0.64 -21.42
C SER A 343 3.46 -0.57 -20.67
N ARG A 344 3.20 -1.69 -21.38
CA ARG A 344 2.70 -2.94 -20.79
C ARG A 344 3.64 -3.50 -19.73
N LEU A 345 4.95 -3.49 -19.97
CA LEU A 345 5.94 -3.92 -18.98
C LEU A 345 6.03 -2.98 -17.76
N THR A 346 5.72 -1.69 -17.94
CA THR A 346 5.61 -0.72 -16.84
C THR A 346 4.32 -0.91 -16.03
N GLU A 347 3.22 -1.28 -16.69
CA GLU A 347 1.96 -1.65 -16.04
C GLU A 347 2.13 -2.93 -15.21
N LYS A 348 2.84 -3.93 -15.75
CA LYS A 348 3.22 -5.17 -15.05
C LYS A 348 4.33 -5.00 -14.01
N ALA A 349 4.81 -3.77 -13.78
CA ALA A 349 5.88 -3.44 -12.84
C ALA A 349 7.22 -4.19 -13.06
N LEU A 350 7.48 -4.67 -14.28
CA LEU A 350 8.76 -5.30 -14.65
C LEU A 350 9.78 -4.28 -15.16
N LEU A 351 9.28 -3.16 -15.69
CA LEU A 351 10.06 -1.96 -15.97
C LEU A 351 9.59 -0.80 -15.09
N LEU A 352 10.54 -0.02 -14.60
CA LEU A 352 10.30 1.21 -13.85
C LEU A 352 10.62 2.40 -14.75
N ARG A 353 9.71 3.38 -14.78
CA ARG A 353 9.92 4.63 -15.52
C ARG A 353 10.67 5.63 -14.64
N VAL A 354 11.93 5.87 -14.96
CA VAL A 354 12.81 6.80 -14.22
C VAL A 354 12.74 8.23 -14.76
N GLY A 355 12.20 8.41 -15.97
CA GLY A 355 12.02 9.73 -16.55
C GLY A 355 11.21 9.70 -17.85
N ARG A 356 11.19 10.82 -18.57
CA ARG A 356 10.54 10.88 -19.89
C ARG A 356 11.28 9.97 -20.87
N GLY A 357 10.65 8.86 -21.24
CA GLY A 357 11.20 7.91 -22.22
C GLY A 357 12.45 7.17 -21.75
N ARG A 358 12.64 7.04 -20.43
CA ARG A 358 13.73 6.28 -19.81
C ARG A 358 13.16 5.25 -18.85
N TYR A 359 13.63 4.01 -18.98
CA TYR A 359 13.14 2.84 -18.26
C TYR A 359 14.30 2.05 -17.68
N LYS A 360 14.08 1.34 -16.58
CA LYS A 360 15.02 0.37 -16.02
C LYS A 360 14.29 -0.89 -15.60
N LEU A 361 15.00 -2.01 -15.49
CA LEU A 361 14.46 -3.20 -14.83
C LEU A 361 14.14 -2.89 -13.38
N TYR A 362 13.11 -3.54 -12.84
CA TYR A 362 12.65 -3.26 -11.47
C TYR A 362 13.69 -3.63 -10.40
N HIS A 363 14.57 -4.59 -10.67
CA HIS A 363 15.61 -4.98 -9.72
C HIS A 363 16.87 -5.57 -10.38
N PRO A 364 18.08 -5.34 -9.84
CA PRO A 364 19.33 -5.94 -10.33
C PRO A 364 19.35 -7.48 -10.31
N LEU A 365 18.77 -8.12 -9.30
CA LEU A 365 18.68 -9.59 -9.26
C LEU A 365 17.84 -10.16 -10.42
N PHE A 366 16.81 -9.43 -10.86
CA PHE A 366 16.02 -9.83 -12.02
C PHE A 366 16.81 -9.66 -13.32
N ARG A 367 17.66 -8.62 -13.42
CA ARG A 367 18.61 -8.47 -14.53
C ARG A 367 19.55 -9.67 -14.61
N LEU A 368 20.12 -10.09 -13.48
CA LEU A 368 21.06 -11.22 -13.42
C LEU A 368 20.39 -12.51 -13.92
N PHE A 369 19.17 -12.79 -13.45
CA PHE A 369 18.37 -13.91 -13.95
C PHE A 369 18.13 -13.86 -15.47
N LEU A 370 17.80 -12.68 -16.02
CA LEU A 370 17.58 -12.50 -17.46
C LEU A 370 18.86 -12.63 -18.31
N GLN A 371 20.04 -12.50 -17.72
CA GLN A 371 21.32 -12.68 -18.40
C GLN A 371 21.77 -14.14 -18.41
N GLU A 372 21.39 -14.93 -17.39
CA GLU A 372 21.75 -16.34 -17.25
C GLU A 372 20.87 -17.30 -18.07
N GLY A 373 19.65 -16.88 -18.44
CA GLY A 373 18.70 -17.69 -19.20
C GLY A 373 18.26 -17.09 -20.52
#